data_AF-R5AQH5-F1
#
_entry.id   AF-R5AQH5-F1
#
_cell.length_a   1.000
_cell.length_b   1.000
_cell.length_c   1.000
_cell.angle_alpha   90.00
_cell.angle_beta   90.00
_cell.angle_gamma   90.00
#
_symmetry.space_group_name_H-M   'P 1'
#
loop_
_entity.id
_entity.type
_entity.pdbx_description
1 polymer ?
#
loop_
_entity_poly.entity_id
_entity_poly.type
_entity_poly.pdbx_seq_one_letter_code
_entity_poly.pdbx_strand_id
1 'polypeptide(L)'
;MEVPCTALVFATGESVDGDFFRENGIALTERGRAAVDGLLQTNLDGVYVIGDANRGPSTVVECIADARKVADAILGAYEYEIPACAKTCEQRCYDKQGILKTYDSADKEANRCLACSTVCECCVQVCPNRANIALDVKGLDMPQILHIDRLCNECGNCLVFCPYDSRPYKEKLTLFSPEAAFRESDNPGFFHLADKRFLLRTEGGAVEIDLDQPEHLDPEIEKILFAVLNDYSYLLG
;
A
#
# COMPACT_ATOMS: atom_id res chain seq x y z
N MET A 1 35.27 -16.50 16.70
CA MET A 1 35.54 -15.35 15.80
C MET A 1 35.31 -14.10 16.63
N GLU A 2 36.35 -13.32 16.85
CA GLU A 2 36.27 -12.07 17.61
C GLU A 2 36.28 -10.91 16.61
N VAL A 3 35.35 -9.96 16.77
CA VAL A 3 35.24 -8.77 15.91
C VAL A 3 35.59 -7.55 16.75
N PRO A 4 36.68 -6.82 16.45
CA PRO A 4 37.02 -5.60 17.17
C PRO A 4 35.96 -4.52 16.89
N CYS A 5 35.44 -3.89 17.94
CA CYS A 5 34.49 -2.78 17.85
C CYS A 5 34.81 -1.68 18.87
N THR A 6 34.41 -0.44 18.57
CA THR A 6 34.56 0.73 19.47
C THR A 6 33.34 0.94 20.36
N ALA A 7 32.18 0.40 19.98
CA ALA A 7 30.94 0.42 20.73
C ALA A 7 30.11 -0.84 20.42
N LEU A 8 29.40 -1.34 21.43
CA LEU A 8 28.47 -2.45 21.33
C LEU A 8 27.08 -1.96 21.75
N VAL A 9 26.12 -1.99 20.83
CA VAL A 9 24.73 -1.66 21.10
C VAL A 9 23.94 -2.95 21.26
N PHE A 10 23.43 -3.20 22.46
CA PHE A 10 22.55 -4.33 22.72
C PHE A 10 21.11 -3.95 22.35
N ALA A 11 20.56 -4.61 21.34
CA ALA A 11 19.13 -4.52 21.03
C ALA A 11 18.35 -5.34 22.06
N THR A 12 17.99 -4.71 23.18
CA THR A 12 17.17 -5.35 24.22
C THR A 12 15.73 -5.47 23.72
N GLY A 13 15.17 -6.68 23.77
CA GLY A 13 13.75 -6.89 23.52
C GLY A 13 12.90 -6.49 24.73
N GLU A 14 11.59 -6.58 24.55
CA GLU A 14 10.58 -6.38 25.60
C GLU A 14 9.76 -7.66 25.83
N SER A 15 9.17 -7.76 27.01
CA SER A 15 8.29 -8.85 27.40
C SER A 15 7.05 -8.30 28.07
N VAL A 16 5.90 -8.89 27.76
CA VAL A 16 4.64 -8.55 28.41
C VAL A 16 4.64 -9.07 29.85
N ASP A 17 4.30 -8.22 30.80
CA ASP A 17 4.10 -8.60 32.19
C ASP A 17 2.73 -9.29 32.36
N GLY A 18 2.73 -10.62 32.31
CA GLY A 18 1.54 -11.44 32.50
C GLY A 18 0.96 -11.37 33.91
N ASP A 19 1.79 -11.07 34.92
CA ASP A 19 1.34 -11.06 36.32
C ASP A 19 0.41 -9.89 36.59
N PHE A 20 0.67 -8.73 35.99
CA PHE A 20 -0.25 -7.58 36.01
C PHE A 20 -1.67 -7.96 35.55
N PHE A 21 -1.80 -8.71 34.45
CA PHE A 21 -3.10 -9.13 33.93
C PHE A 21 -3.77 -10.15 34.85
N ARG A 22 -3.01 -11.14 35.32
CA ARG A 22 -3.50 -12.19 36.21
C ARG A 22 -4.02 -11.61 37.53
N GLU A 23 -3.31 -10.64 38.10
CA GLU A 23 -3.70 -9.93 39.33
C GLU A 23 -5.02 -9.14 39.17
N ASN A 24 -5.32 -8.70 37.95
CA ASN A 24 -6.57 -8.02 37.59
C ASN A 24 -7.67 -8.98 37.10
N GLY A 25 -7.49 -10.30 37.25
CA GLY A 25 -8.51 -11.30 36.87
C GLY A 25 -8.62 -11.57 35.37
N ILE A 26 -7.63 -11.13 34.57
CA ILE A 26 -7.56 -11.40 33.14
C ILE A 26 -6.88 -12.75 32.93
N ALA A 27 -7.54 -13.63 32.18
CA ALA A 27 -7.01 -14.93 31.80
C ALA A 27 -5.78 -14.77 30.91
N LEU A 28 -4.82 -15.68 31.02
CA LEU A 28 -3.60 -15.68 30.20
C LEU A 28 -3.63 -16.81 29.17
N THR A 29 -2.99 -16.57 28.04
CA THR A 29 -2.61 -17.59 27.06
C THR A 29 -1.49 -18.48 27.61
N GLU A 30 -1.21 -19.60 26.95
CA GLU A 30 -0.09 -20.48 27.28
C GLU A 30 1.28 -19.77 27.25
N ARG A 31 1.37 -18.64 26.54
CA ARG A 31 2.57 -17.80 26.45
C ARG A 31 2.62 -16.67 27.51
N GLY A 32 1.72 -16.68 28.49
CA GLY A 32 1.71 -15.70 29.59
C GLY A 32 1.21 -14.30 29.22
N ARG A 33 0.64 -14.11 28.03
CA ARG A 33 0.00 -12.85 27.61
C ARG A 33 -1.49 -12.87 27.89
N ALA A 34 -2.16 -11.72 27.96
CA ALA A 34 -3.63 -11.65 28.07
C ALA A 34 -4.30 -12.51 26.99
N ALA A 35 -5.26 -13.35 27.41
CA ALA A 35 -6.12 -14.10 26.51
C ALA A 35 -7.28 -13.20 26.07
N VAL A 36 -7.40 -13.00 24.76
CA VAL A 36 -8.41 -12.13 24.16
C VAL A 36 -9.14 -12.82 23.01
N ASP A 37 -10.33 -12.34 22.68
CA ASP A 37 -11.12 -12.81 21.54
C ASP A 37 -10.79 -12.08 20.22
N GLY A 38 -11.61 -12.28 19.17
CA GLY A 38 -11.41 -11.67 17.86
C GLY A 38 -11.50 -10.13 17.85
N LEU A 39 -12.19 -9.55 18.83
CA LEU A 39 -12.33 -8.11 19.07
C LEU A 39 -11.30 -7.57 20.08
N LEU A 40 -10.37 -8.43 20.53
CA LEU A 40 -9.37 -8.12 21.55
C LEU A 40 -9.94 -7.90 22.95
N GLN A 41 -11.17 -8.39 23.19
CA GLN A 41 -11.79 -8.34 24.51
C GLN A 41 -11.27 -9.49 25.37
N THR A 42 -11.01 -9.23 26.65
CA THR A 42 -10.60 -10.23 27.63
C THR A 42 -11.81 -11.06 28.09
N ASN A 43 -11.59 -11.97 29.04
CA ASN A 43 -12.68 -12.65 29.76
C ASN A 43 -13.56 -11.71 30.62
N LEU A 44 -13.15 -10.45 30.80
CA LEU A 44 -13.92 -9.44 31.52
C LEU A 44 -14.69 -8.57 30.52
N ASP A 45 -15.97 -8.34 30.81
CA ASP A 45 -16.84 -7.56 29.92
C ASP A 45 -16.38 -6.10 29.82
N GLY A 46 -16.31 -5.58 28.59
CA GLY A 46 -15.87 -4.22 28.31
C GLY A 46 -14.38 -3.95 28.58
N VAL A 47 -13.56 -4.96 28.84
CA VAL A 47 -12.11 -4.82 29.08
C VAL A 47 -11.34 -5.41 27.91
N TYR A 48 -10.52 -4.59 27.27
CA TYR A 48 -9.74 -4.93 26.07
C TYR A 48 -8.24 -4.78 26.32
N VAL A 49 -7.42 -5.55 25.60
CA VAL A 49 -5.96 -5.41 25.61
C VAL A 49 -5.49 -5.22 24.17
N ILE A 50 -4.70 -4.17 23.93
CA ILE A 50 -4.28 -3.73 22.59
C ILE A 50 -2.78 -3.46 22.53
N GLY A 51 -2.22 -3.45 21.32
CA GLY A 51 -0.82 -3.09 21.08
C GLY A 51 0.15 -4.08 21.71
N ASP A 52 1.33 -3.61 22.14
CA ASP A 52 2.38 -4.50 22.65
C ASP A 52 1.95 -5.31 23.87
N ALA A 53 1.02 -4.79 24.67
CA ALA A 53 0.43 -5.49 25.81
C ALA A 53 -0.36 -6.76 25.38
N ASN A 54 -0.92 -6.76 24.16
CA ASN A 54 -1.60 -7.90 23.54
C ASN A 54 -0.64 -8.74 22.70
N ARG A 55 0.08 -8.08 21.78
CA ARG A 55 0.90 -8.72 20.74
C ARG A 55 2.27 -9.17 21.23
N GLY A 56 2.78 -8.60 22.32
CA GLY A 56 4.23 -8.49 22.53
C GLY A 56 4.84 -7.47 21.57
N PRO A 57 6.17 -7.39 21.47
CA PRO A 57 6.83 -6.38 20.65
C PRO A 57 6.29 -6.34 19.22
N SER A 58 5.67 -5.21 18.87
CA SER A 58 4.99 -5.01 17.60
C SER A 58 5.28 -3.62 17.02
N THR A 59 4.84 -3.39 15.79
CA THR A 59 5.00 -2.08 15.15
C THR A 59 3.92 -1.10 15.63
N VAL A 60 4.23 0.20 15.61
CA VAL A 60 3.26 1.25 15.91
C VAL A 60 1.98 1.12 15.06
N VAL A 61 2.10 0.67 13.81
CA VAL A 61 0.96 0.46 12.90
C VAL A 61 0.04 -0.65 13.39
N GLU A 62 0.60 -1.75 13.91
CA GLU A 62 -0.19 -2.84 14.47
C GLU A 62 -0.89 -2.44 15.78
N CYS A 63 -0.22 -1.66 16.63
CA CYS A 63 -0.83 -1.08 17.83
C CYS A 63 -2.01 -0.15 17.49
N ILE A 64 -1.86 0.68 16.46
CA ILE A 64 -2.95 1.56 15.97
C ILE A 64 -4.10 0.72 15.40
N ALA A 65 -3.79 -0.37 14.69
CA ALA A 65 -4.81 -1.27 14.15
C ALA A 65 -5.63 -1.94 15.25
N ASP A 66 -4.99 -2.38 16.34
CA ASP A 66 -5.69 -2.91 17.53
C ASP A 66 -6.58 -1.84 18.17
N ALA A 67 -6.05 -0.63 18.35
CA ALA A 67 -6.81 0.50 18.88
C ALA A 67 -8.05 0.81 18.03
N ARG A 68 -7.90 0.80 16.69
CA ARG A 68 -9.02 1.03 15.78
C ARG A 68 -10.09 -0.04 15.92
N LYS A 69 -9.67 -1.32 15.92
CA LYS A 69 -10.59 -2.46 16.08
C LYS A 69 -11.40 -2.36 17.37
N VAL A 70 -10.74 -2.06 18.49
CA VAL A 70 -11.41 -1.93 19.79
C VAL A 70 -12.31 -0.71 19.84
N ALA A 71 -11.88 0.43 19.30
CA ALA A 71 -12.72 1.63 19.20
C ALA A 71 -14.01 1.33 18.39
N ASP A 72 -13.91 0.58 17.29
CA ASP A 72 -15.07 0.16 16.49
C ASP A 72 -15.97 -0.80 17.26
N ALA A 73 -15.41 -1.72 18.04
CA ALA A 73 -16.18 -2.63 18.90
C ALA A 73 -16.97 -1.89 19.99
N ILE A 74 -16.36 -0.84 20.59
CA ILE A 74 -16.97 -0.05 21.66
C ILE A 74 -18.02 0.92 21.12
N LEU A 75 -17.71 1.64 20.03
CA LEU A 75 -18.55 2.73 19.52
C LEU A 75 -19.59 2.23 18.51
N GLY A 76 -19.36 1.09 17.87
CA GLY A 76 -20.12 0.67 16.70
C GLY A 76 -19.88 1.58 15.49
N ALA A 77 -20.80 1.55 14.53
CA ALA A 77 -20.75 2.44 13.38
C ALA A 77 -20.94 3.90 13.84
N TYR A 78 -19.92 4.73 13.61
CA TYR A 78 -19.96 6.16 13.90
C TYR A 78 -19.52 6.95 12.68
N GLU A 79 -20.25 8.03 12.38
CA GLU A 79 -19.86 8.96 11.33
C GLU A 79 -18.84 9.95 11.88
N TYR A 80 -17.79 10.19 11.11
CA TYR A 80 -16.80 11.20 11.40
C TYR A 80 -16.36 11.90 10.12
N GLU A 81 -16.01 13.18 10.26
CA GLU A 81 -15.44 13.95 9.19
C GLU A 81 -13.94 14.09 9.41
N ILE A 82 -13.15 13.69 8.43
CA ILE A 82 -11.73 14.03 8.40
C ILE A 82 -11.64 15.49 7.90
N PRO A 83 -11.09 16.43 8.68
CA PRO A 83 -10.98 17.81 8.25
C PRO A 83 -10.19 17.89 6.94
N ALA A 84 -10.63 18.73 6.00
CA ALA A 84 -9.95 18.89 4.71
C ALA A 84 -8.46 19.24 4.87
N CYS A 85 -8.10 19.97 5.94
CA CYS A 85 -6.71 20.32 6.25
C CYS A 85 -5.83 19.13 6.67
N ALA A 86 -6.42 17.97 7.00
CA ALA A 86 -5.67 16.75 7.30
C ALA A 86 -5.13 16.07 6.02
N LYS A 87 -5.78 16.29 4.86
CA LYS A 87 -5.23 15.85 3.57
C LYS A 87 -4.12 16.81 3.16
N THR A 88 -2.94 16.26 2.84
CA THR A 88 -1.88 17.04 2.21
C THR A 88 -2.33 17.40 0.79
N CYS A 89 -2.09 18.64 0.34
CA CYS A 89 -2.39 18.99 -1.04
C CYS A 89 -1.32 18.41 -1.99
N GLU A 90 -1.73 17.94 -3.16
CA GLU A 90 -0.84 17.28 -4.14
C GLU A 90 0.40 18.11 -4.48
N GLN A 91 0.23 19.41 -4.71
CA GLN A 91 1.37 20.30 -5.02
C GLN A 91 2.46 20.23 -3.96
N ARG A 92 2.11 20.17 -2.66
CA ARG A 92 3.10 20.03 -1.58
C ARG A 92 3.79 18.67 -1.56
N CYS A 93 3.13 17.64 -2.07
CA CYS A 93 3.75 16.32 -2.27
C CYS A 93 4.79 16.40 -3.40
N TYR A 94 4.41 16.99 -4.53
CA TYR A 94 5.28 17.18 -5.69
C TYR A 94 6.49 18.07 -5.38
N ASP A 95 6.32 19.14 -4.61
CA ASP A 95 7.41 20.04 -4.21
C ASP A 95 8.52 19.35 -3.41
N LYS A 96 8.24 18.16 -2.83
CA LYS A 96 9.23 17.36 -2.10
C LYS A 96 9.91 16.30 -2.97
N GLN A 97 9.42 16.02 -4.18
CA GLN A 97 10.00 14.99 -5.04
C GLN A 97 11.46 15.32 -5.37
N GLY A 98 12.34 14.32 -5.22
CA GLY A 98 13.78 14.48 -5.43
C GLY A 98 14.53 15.21 -4.30
N ILE A 99 13.84 15.69 -3.25
CA ILE A 99 14.46 16.37 -2.10
C ILE A 99 14.61 15.38 -0.95
N LEU A 100 15.78 14.75 -0.84
CA LEU A 100 16.10 13.88 0.28
C LEU A 100 16.61 14.70 1.47
N LYS A 101 15.88 14.63 2.60
CA LYS A 101 16.27 15.26 3.87
C LYS A 101 16.62 14.18 4.90
N THR A 102 17.77 14.33 5.54
CA THR A 102 18.13 13.54 6.72
C THR A 102 17.25 13.91 7.90
N TYR A 103 17.18 13.01 8.89
CA TYR A 103 16.55 13.35 10.16
C TYR A 103 17.22 14.60 10.75
N ASP A 104 16.39 15.48 11.32
CA ASP A 104 16.80 16.72 12.00
C ASP A 104 16.18 16.73 13.40
N SER A 105 14.85 16.84 13.46
CA SER A 105 14.08 16.85 14.70
C SER A 105 12.65 16.36 14.49
N ALA A 106 11.99 15.95 15.57
CA ALA A 106 10.63 15.39 15.51
C ALA A 106 9.59 16.37 14.93
N ASP A 107 9.70 17.67 15.23
CA ASP A 107 8.79 18.71 14.73
C ASP A 107 8.92 18.96 13.22
N LYS A 108 10.04 18.55 12.61
CA LYS A 108 10.29 18.68 11.16
C LYS A 108 10.06 17.39 10.39
N GLU A 109 9.69 16.30 11.04
CA GLU A 109 9.58 14.98 10.40
C GLU A 109 8.56 14.97 9.24
N ALA A 110 7.48 15.75 9.37
CA ALA A 110 6.49 15.93 8.31
C ALA A 110 7.08 16.47 6.99
N ASN A 111 8.22 17.17 7.04
CA ASN A 111 8.92 17.66 5.85
C ASN A 111 9.69 16.55 5.10
N ARG A 112 9.97 15.42 5.76
CA ARG A 112 10.61 14.23 5.16
C ARG A 112 9.58 13.25 4.60
N CYS A 113 8.36 13.26 5.13
CA CYS A 113 7.26 12.43 4.64
C CYS A 113 6.90 12.74 3.17
N LEU A 114 6.89 11.68 2.35
CA LEU A 114 6.54 11.73 0.92
C LEU A 114 5.01 11.72 0.65
N ALA A 115 4.19 11.57 1.69
CA ALA A 115 2.73 11.58 1.60
C ALA A 115 2.18 10.60 0.54
N CYS A 116 2.64 9.34 0.59
CA CYS A 116 2.25 8.29 -0.36
C CYS A 116 0.75 7.93 -0.33
N SER A 117 0.02 8.36 0.70
CA SER A 117 -1.44 8.27 0.80
C SER A 117 -2.17 9.33 -0.02
N THR A 118 -1.46 10.35 -0.51
CA THR A 118 -1.97 11.41 -1.38
C THR A 118 -1.44 11.24 -2.79
N VAL A 119 -0.13 11.05 -2.96
CA VAL A 119 0.51 10.84 -4.26
C VAL A 119 1.38 9.59 -4.21
N CYS A 120 0.90 8.50 -4.79
CA CYS A 120 1.61 7.23 -4.85
C CYS A 120 2.43 7.14 -6.15
N GLU A 121 3.60 7.78 -6.19
CA GLU A 121 4.44 7.86 -7.41
C GLU A 121 5.90 7.41 -7.20
N CYS A 122 6.27 6.85 -6.05
CA CYS A 122 7.66 6.44 -5.79
C CYS A 122 8.21 5.54 -6.91
N CYS A 123 7.41 4.59 -7.41
CA CYS A 123 7.80 3.69 -8.50
C CYS A 123 8.04 4.37 -9.84
N VAL A 124 7.40 5.51 -10.09
CA VAL A 124 7.61 6.36 -11.27
C VAL A 124 8.95 7.08 -11.13
N GLN A 125 9.20 7.65 -9.95
CA GLN A 125 10.40 8.45 -9.67
C GLN A 125 11.68 7.62 -9.65
N VAL A 126 11.63 6.39 -9.16
CA VAL A 126 12.83 5.53 -9.01
C VAL A 126 13.12 4.64 -10.22
N CYS A 127 12.23 4.60 -11.22
CA CYS A 127 12.41 3.75 -12.38
C CYS A 127 13.40 4.37 -13.37
N PRO A 128 14.60 3.78 -13.58
CA PRO A 128 15.59 4.35 -14.48
C PRO A 128 15.13 4.33 -15.95
N ASN A 129 14.29 3.35 -16.31
CA ASN A 129 13.77 3.19 -17.67
C ASN A 129 12.42 3.89 -17.89
N ARG A 130 11.86 4.55 -16.86
CA ARG A 130 10.51 5.15 -16.89
C ARG A 130 9.41 4.16 -17.31
N ALA A 131 9.53 2.92 -16.86
CA ALA A 131 8.57 1.86 -17.13
C ALA A 131 7.29 1.97 -16.26
N ASN A 132 7.32 2.74 -15.16
CA ASN A 132 6.10 3.10 -14.45
C ASN A 132 5.76 4.55 -14.76
N ILE A 133 4.51 4.83 -15.09
CA ILE A 133 4.01 6.19 -15.31
C ILE A 133 2.76 6.44 -14.47
N ALA A 134 2.54 7.70 -14.10
CA ALA A 134 1.32 8.14 -13.46
C ALA A 134 0.32 8.62 -14.54
N LEU A 135 -0.90 8.11 -14.46
CA LEU A 135 -2.04 8.52 -15.28
C LEU A 135 -2.96 9.38 -14.44
N ASP A 136 -3.30 10.56 -14.94
CA ASP A 136 -4.43 11.32 -14.44
C ASP A 136 -5.70 10.73 -15.05
N VAL A 137 -6.58 10.19 -14.21
CA VAL A 137 -7.77 9.46 -14.63
C VAL A 137 -9.00 10.14 -14.05
N LYS A 138 -9.82 10.70 -14.94
CA LYS A 138 -11.03 11.44 -14.55
C LYS A 138 -11.95 10.56 -13.68
N GLY A 139 -12.31 11.09 -12.51
CA GLY A 139 -13.20 10.42 -11.58
C GLY A 139 -12.53 9.38 -10.69
N LEU A 140 -11.20 9.39 -10.59
CA LEU A 140 -10.44 8.75 -9.52
C LEU A 140 -9.73 9.83 -8.68
N ASP A 141 -9.63 9.59 -7.37
CA ASP A 141 -9.15 10.60 -6.40
C ASP A 141 -7.63 10.79 -6.41
N MET A 142 -6.90 9.89 -7.08
CA MET A 142 -5.44 9.91 -7.14
C MET A 142 -4.95 9.42 -8.51
N PRO A 143 -3.74 9.84 -8.94
CA PRO A 143 -3.10 9.30 -10.13
C PRO A 143 -2.95 7.77 -10.07
N GLN A 144 -3.24 7.12 -11.18
CA GLN A 144 -3.11 5.67 -11.32
C GLN A 144 -1.77 5.29 -11.92
N ILE A 145 -1.15 4.23 -11.40
CA ILE A 145 0.14 3.78 -11.94
C ILE A 145 -0.09 2.74 -13.02
N LEU A 146 0.39 3.03 -14.23
CA LEU A 146 0.49 2.09 -15.34
C LEU A 146 1.95 1.65 -15.50
N HIS A 147 2.16 0.34 -15.54
CA HIS A 147 3.44 -0.26 -15.86
C HIS A 147 3.53 -0.55 -17.37
N ILE A 148 4.66 -0.25 -18.01
CA ILE A 148 4.90 -0.40 -19.45
C ILE A 148 5.92 -1.51 -19.64
N ASP A 149 5.44 -2.70 -20.01
CA ASP A 149 6.25 -3.93 -20.06
C ASP A 149 7.53 -3.77 -20.88
N ARG A 150 7.40 -3.24 -22.11
CA ARG A 150 8.52 -3.06 -23.05
C ARG A 150 9.66 -2.15 -22.57
N LEU A 151 9.44 -1.36 -21.51
CA LEU A 151 10.46 -0.48 -20.93
C LEU A 151 11.12 -1.10 -19.69
N CYS A 152 10.52 -2.13 -19.11
CA CYS A 152 11.00 -2.75 -17.89
C CYS A 152 12.12 -3.74 -18.18
N ASN A 153 13.17 -3.71 -17.36
CA ASN A 153 14.22 -4.72 -17.33
C ASN A 153 14.24 -5.50 -16.01
N GLU A 154 13.16 -5.41 -15.24
CA GLU A 154 12.99 -6.05 -13.94
C GLU A 154 14.11 -5.77 -12.92
N CYS A 155 14.75 -4.59 -12.99
CA CYS A 155 15.82 -4.23 -12.05
C CYS A 155 15.41 -4.18 -10.57
N GLY A 156 14.10 -4.17 -10.27
CA GLY A 156 13.58 -4.24 -8.90
C GLY A 156 13.59 -2.93 -8.12
N ASN A 157 14.04 -1.80 -8.69
CA ASN A 157 14.02 -0.51 -7.99
C ASN A 157 12.63 -0.14 -7.46
N CYS A 158 11.60 -0.31 -8.28
CA CYS A 158 10.23 0.02 -7.86
C CYS A 158 9.70 -0.87 -6.73
N LEU A 159 10.21 -2.09 -6.57
CA LEU A 159 9.95 -2.96 -5.42
C LEU A 159 10.67 -2.41 -4.18
N VAL A 160 11.98 -2.18 -4.29
CA VAL A 160 12.82 -1.75 -3.15
C VAL A 160 12.34 -0.43 -2.54
N PHE A 161 11.86 0.50 -3.38
CA PHE A 161 11.41 1.83 -2.95
C PHE A 161 9.89 1.95 -2.80
N CYS A 162 9.12 0.86 -2.93
CA CYS A 162 7.69 0.93 -2.67
C CYS A 162 7.47 1.19 -1.17
N PRO A 163 6.68 2.22 -0.78
CA PRO A 163 6.34 2.43 0.62
C PRO A 163 5.27 1.44 1.12
N TYR A 164 4.66 0.69 0.20
CA TYR A 164 3.72 -0.39 0.46
C TYR A 164 4.41 -1.73 0.21
N ASP A 165 3.89 -2.80 0.80
CA ASP A 165 4.35 -4.17 0.49
C ASP A 165 3.83 -4.59 -0.89
N SER A 166 4.47 -4.06 -1.94
CA SER A 166 4.07 -4.27 -3.33
C SER A 166 5.28 -4.30 -4.27
N ARG A 167 5.12 -5.00 -5.39
CA ARG A 167 6.05 -5.05 -6.52
C ARG A 167 5.42 -4.36 -7.73
N PRO A 168 5.61 -3.03 -7.91
CA PRO A 168 4.89 -2.29 -8.93
C PRO A 168 5.02 -2.86 -10.36
N TYR A 169 6.22 -3.31 -10.74
CA TYR A 169 6.48 -3.92 -12.05
C TYR A 169 5.80 -5.28 -12.28
N LYS A 170 5.24 -5.91 -11.24
CA LYS A 170 4.51 -7.19 -11.32
C LYS A 170 3.03 -7.08 -10.97
N GLU A 171 2.67 -6.12 -10.13
CA GLU A 171 1.35 -6.06 -9.50
C GLU A 171 0.51 -4.89 -9.98
N LYS A 172 1.12 -3.84 -10.56
CA LYS A 172 0.35 -2.76 -11.22
C LYS A 172 -0.10 -3.20 -12.60
N LEU A 173 -1.20 -2.60 -13.06
CA LEU A 173 -1.75 -2.86 -14.39
C LEU A 173 -0.66 -2.62 -15.43
N THR A 174 -0.37 -3.65 -16.23
CA THR A 174 0.72 -3.65 -17.20
C THR A 174 0.17 -3.46 -18.61
N LEU A 175 0.65 -2.45 -19.33
CA LEU A 175 0.46 -2.34 -20.77
C LEU A 175 1.52 -3.18 -21.49
N PHE A 176 1.05 -4.11 -22.30
CA PHE A 176 1.88 -4.95 -23.17
C PHE A 176 1.88 -4.41 -24.59
N SER A 177 3.03 -4.49 -25.27
CA SER A 177 3.16 -4.02 -26.66
C SER A 177 3.06 -5.14 -27.70
N PRO A 178 3.70 -6.32 -27.56
CA PRO A 178 3.34 -7.46 -28.36
C PRO A 178 2.34 -8.36 -27.63
N GLU A 179 1.37 -8.89 -28.36
CA GLU A 179 0.41 -9.88 -27.82
C GLU A 179 1.12 -11.10 -27.20
N ALA A 180 2.26 -11.50 -27.76
CA ALA A 180 3.08 -12.59 -27.22
C ALA A 180 3.53 -12.31 -25.78
N ALA A 181 4.01 -11.09 -25.48
CA ALA A 181 4.41 -10.71 -24.11
C ALA A 181 3.21 -10.72 -23.16
N PHE A 182 2.04 -10.25 -23.61
CA PHE A 182 0.82 -10.38 -22.82
C PHE A 182 0.51 -11.84 -22.50
N ARG A 183 0.66 -12.76 -23.45
CA ARG A 183 0.34 -14.19 -23.26
C ARG A 183 1.36 -14.91 -22.37
N GLU A 184 2.63 -14.57 -22.47
CA GLU A 184 3.74 -15.20 -21.72
C GLU A 184 3.88 -14.68 -20.29
N SER A 185 3.45 -13.44 -20.01
CA SER A 185 3.49 -12.85 -18.68
C SER A 185 2.30 -13.30 -17.83
N ASP A 186 2.45 -13.29 -16.50
CA ASP A 186 1.38 -13.50 -15.53
C ASP A 186 0.89 -12.19 -14.89
N ASN A 187 1.47 -11.04 -15.24
CA ASN A 187 1.09 -9.76 -14.65
C ASN A 187 -0.37 -9.40 -14.99
N PRO A 188 -1.11 -8.75 -14.08
CA PRO A 188 -2.37 -8.09 -14.44
C PRO A 188 -2.06 -6.97 -15.43
N GLY A 189 -2.89 -6.84 -16.47
CA GLY A 189 -2.56 -5.93 -17.56
C GLY A 189 -3.42 -6.12 -18.78
N PHE A 190 -3.07 -5.40 -19.85
CA PHE A 190 -3.81 -5.42 -21.09
C PHE A 190 -2.92 -5.24 -22.32
N PHE A 191 -3.41 -5.75 -23.44
CA PHE A 191 -2.88 -5.53 -24.77
C PHE A 191 -3.98 -4.92 -25.63
N HIS A 192 -3.67 -3.84 -26.35
CA HIS A 192 -4.61 -3.18 -27.25
C HIS A 192 -4.70 -3.95 -28.57
N LEU A 193 -5.91 -4.39 -28.94
CA LEU A 193 -6.15 -5.12 -30.19
C LEU A 193 -6.35 -4.15 -31.36
N ALA A 194 -7.42 -3.36 -31.27
CA ALA A 194 -7.81 -2.33 -32.22
C ALA A 194 -8.97 -1.51 -31.64
N ASP A 195 -9.11 -0.26 -32.04
CA ASP A 195 -10.20 0.63 -31.63
C ASP A 195 -10.39 0.65 -30.11
N LYS A 196 -11.54 0.18 -29.61
CA LYS A 196 -11.88 0.09 -28.18
C LYS A 196 -11.77 -1.33 -27.60
N ARG A 197 -11.10 -2.23 -28.32
CA ARG A 197 -10.96 -3.64 -27.94
C ARG A 197 -9.59 -3.95 -27.35
N PHE A 198 -9.59 -4.76 -26.30
CA PHE A 198 -8.40 -5.14 -25.55
C PHE A 198 -8.44 -6.61 -25.17
N LEU A 199 -7.26 -7.23 -25.06
CA LEU A 199 -7.10 -8.38 -24.18
C LEU A 199 -6.79 -7.84 -22.79
N LEU A 200 -7.58 -8.20 -21.79
CA LEU A 200 -7.41 -7.79 -20.40
C LEU A 200 -7.19 -9.03 -19.53
N ARG A 201 -6.20 -8.96 -18.63
CA ARG A 201 -5.94 -9.97 -17.60
C ARG A 201 -6.13 -9.37 -16.22
N THR A 202 -7.03 -9.97 -15.46
CA THR A 202 -7.26 -9.72 -14.03
C THR A 202 -7.20 -11.04 -13.25
N GLU A 203 -7.56 -11.07 -11.96
CA GLU A 203 -7.58 -12.30 -11.14
C GLU A 203 -8.45 -13.43 -11.76
N GLY A 204 -9.43 -13.08 -12.60
CA GLY A 204 -10.30 -14.03 -13.30
C GLY A 204 -9.71 -14.66 -14.57
N GLY A 205 -8.48 -14.29 -14.96
CA GLY A 205 -7.83 -14.74 -16.18
C GLY A 205 -7.88 -13.70 -17.31
N ALA A 206 -7.50 -14.12 -18.53
CA ALA A 206 -7.44 -13.27 -19.71
C ALA A 206 -8.73 -13.35 -20.54
N VAL A 207 -9.33 -12.20 -20.85
CA VAL A 207 -10.56 -12.07 -21.65
C VAL A 207 -10.41 -10.97 -22.69
N GLU A 208 -11.11 -11.10 -23.82
CA GLU A 208 -11.29 -9.98 -24.75
C GLU A 208 -12.44 -9.10 -24.26
N ILE A 209 -12.21 -7.79 -24.23
CA ILE A 209 -13.20 -6.79 -23.83
C ILE A 209 -13.38 -5.75 -24.92
N ASP A 210 -14.58 -5.17 -24.98
CA ASP A 210 -14.93 -4.03 -25.82
C ASP A 210 -15.49 -2.93 -24.92
N LEU A 211 -14.86 -1.75 -24.91
CA LEU A 211 -15.32 -0.64 -24.06
C LEU A 211 -16.66 -0.04 -24.52
N ASP A 212 -17.17 -0.38 -25.71
CA ASP A 212 -18.56 -0.04 -26.09
C ASP A 212 -19.59 -0.97 -25.42
N GLN A 213 -19.13 -2.09 -24.85
CA GLN A 213 -19.96 -3.08 -24.13
C GLN A 213 -19.27 -3.48 -22.81
N PRO A 214 -19.12 -2.56 -21.84
CA PRO A 214 -18.34 -2.78 -20.62
C PRO A 214 -19.05 -3.67 -19.58
N GLU A 215 -20.04 -4.45 -20.00
CA GLU A 215 -20.80 -5.34 -19.11
C GLU A 215 -19.82 -6.26 -18.37
N HIS A 216 -19.80 -6.16 -17.04
CA HIS A 216 -18.92 -6.90 -16.13
C HIS A 216 -17.46 -6.44 -16.02
N LEU A 217 -17.10 -5.27 -16.56
CA LEU A 217 -15.79 -4.66 -16.33
C LEU A 217 -15.78 -3.88 -15.00
N ASP A 218 -14.65 -3.95 -14.29
CA ASP A 218 -14.44 -3.10 -13.11
C ASP A 218 -14.45 -1.61 -13.51
N PRO A 219 -15.24 -0.75 -12.83
CA PRO A 219 -15.37 0.66 -13.22
C PRO A 219 -14.08 1.47 -13.16
N GLU A 220 -13.11 1.10 -12.32
CA GLU A 220 -11.82 1.78 -12.26
C GLU A 220 -10.94 1.36 -13.45
N ILE A 221 -10.92 0.06 -13.78
CA ILE A 221 -10.21 -0.43 -14.96
C ILE A 221 -10.79 0.21 -16.23
N GLU A 222 -12.11 0.29 -16.36
CA GLU A 222 -12.78 0.94 -17.49
C GLU A 222 -12.28 2.39 -17.68
N LYS A 223 -12.26 3.18 -16.59
CA LYS A 223 -11.76 4.56 -16.61
C LYS A 223 -10.29 4.64 -17.01
N ILE A 224 -9.44 3.74 -16.51
CA ILE A 224 -8.02 3.69 -16.86
C ILE A 224 -7.85 3.39 -18.36
N LEU A 225 -8.58 2.41 -18.91
CA LEU A 225 -8.49 2.07 -20.32
C LEU A 225 -8.98 3.21 -21.22
N PHE A 226 -10.06 3.90 -20.84
CA PHE A 226 -10.49 5.11 -21.55
C PHE A 226 -9.48 6.25 -21.47
N ALA A 227 -8.84 6.47 -20.31
CA ALA A 227 -7.77 7.46 -20.19
C ALA A 227 -6.60 7.09 -21.12
N VAL A 228 -6.21 5.81 -21.17
CA VAL A 228 -5.14 5.34 -22.05
C VAL A 228 -5.48 5.56 -23.53
N LEU A 229 -6.72 5.29 -23.96
CA LEU A 229 -7.13 5.53 -25.35
C LEU A 229 -7.20 7.01 -25.73
N ASN A 230 -7.75 7.85 -24.85
CA ASN A 230 -8.10 9.22 -25.21
C ASN A 230 -6.98 10.21 -24.89
N ASP A 231 -6.34 10.05 -23.74
CA ASP A 231 -5.41 11.02 -23.17
C ASP A 231 -3.94 10.55 -23.28
N TYR A 232 -3.71 9.22 -23.36
CA TYR A 232 -2.37 8.63 -23.42
C TYR A 232 -2.14 7.68 -24.60
N SER A 233 -2.82 7.91 -25.73
CA SER A 233 -2.76 7.02 -26.92
C SER A 233 -1.35 6.79 -27.48
N TYR A 234 -0.43 7.72 -27.22
CA TYR A 234 0.98 7.60 -27.59
C TYR A 234 1.69 6.40 -26.94
N LEU A 235 1.11 5.79 -25.89
CA LEU A 235 1.62 4.58 -25.25
C LEU A 235 1.32 3.31 -26.04
N LEU A 236 0.30 3.33 -26.90
CA LEU A 236 -0.19 2.17 -27.66
C LEU A 236 0.61 1.93 -28.96
N GLY A 237 1.53 2.83 -29.30
CA GLY A 237 2.41 2.76 -30.46
C GLY A 237 3.77 2.10 -30.21
#